data_AF-A0A4S9Q4K4-F1
#
_entry.id   AF-A0A4S9Q4K4-F1
#
_cell.length_a   1.000
_cell.length_b   1.000
_cell.length_c   1.000
_cell.angle_alpha   90.00
_cell.angle_beta   90.00
_cell.angle_gamma   90.00
#
_symmetry.space_group_name_H-M   'P 1'
#
loop_
_entity.id
_entity.type
_entity.pdbx_description
1 polymer ?
#
loop_
_entity_poly.entity_id
_entity_poly.type
_entity_poly.pdbx_seq_one_letter_code
_entity_poly.pdbx_strand_id
1 'polypeptide(L)'
;MFRLWDDSADCQVYLFPRTSGKGPSFRIQSALLDSSKLLSEMVLPLETEDEETLVAIRNLFAFLTGQSLVATRSNPTVFSVFMRLAETIREFGFSNFDGSTFGDIVTSSFDSYVDELGLADLGSSREKTIEGIVLGERMKSIKLYNEAFTHAVGKYDELLRLQDPKLRLISPISSNRLGRAAMDLDKRTASVRQTLENFDFPALFSGTLNSKTADERKEVDFNGLRDSFFATRKFVMSFYKTRYGSWPPKASKRNELETNGLNRIVCQDLYRDLCAMYDLLADRSSLTNRTADGILIDDRDTAAPHVRALRAVLSEYDRSSPPVFRSGARSKEKTSKYRSLWTT
;
A
#
# COMPACT_ATOMS: atom_id res chain seq x y z
N MET A 1 -9.79 28.22 -24.66
CA MET A 1 -10.73 28.54 -23.55
C MET A 1 -12.13 28.02 -23.87
N PHE A 2 -12.25 26.73 -24.24
CA PHE A 2 -13.50 26.13 -24.74
C PHE A 2 -13.82 24.84 -23.98
N ARG A 3 -15.12 24.59 -23.72
CA ARG A 3 -15.76 23.37 -23.19
C ARG A 3 -15.92 23.22 -21.66
N LEU A 4 -16.64 24.13 -21.03
CA LEU A 4 -17.33 23.89 -19.75
C LEU A 4 -18.81 24.27 -19.88
N TRP A 5 -19.44 23.90 -20.98
CA TRP A 5 -20.81 24.29 -21.26
C TRP A 5 -21.68 23.05 -21.32
N ASP A 6 -22.58 22.92 -20.34
CA ASP A 6 -23.64 21.91 -20.31
C ASP A 6 -24.98 22.59 -20.61
N ASP A 7 -25.62 22.22 -21.72
CA ASP A 7 -26.91 22.80 -22.12
C ASP A 7 -28.06 22.41 -21.19
N SER A 8 -27.91 21.28 -20.48
CA SER A 8 -28.90 20.75 -19.53
C SER A 8 -28.79 21.36 -18.13
N ALA A 9 -27.72 22.10 -17.86
CA ALA A 9 -27.46 22.71 -16.56
C ALA A 9 -28.32 23.96 -16.30
N ASP A 10 -28.54 24.31 -15.03
CA ASP A 10 -29.43 25.38 -14.58
C ASP A 10 -28.69 26.62 -14.02
N CYS A 11 -27.37 26.54 -13.79
CA CYS A 11 -26.57 27.63 -13.25
C CYS A 11 -25.59 28.19 -14.28
N GLN A 12 -25.56 29.52 -14.43
CA GLN A 12 -24.56 30.24 -15.24
C GLN A 12 -23.51 30.88 -14.33
N VAL A 13 -22.24 30.60 -14.60
CA VAL A 13 -21.12 31.16 -13.85
C VAL A 13 -20.39 32.21 -14.67
N TYR A 14 -20.12 33.35 -14.04
CA TYR A 14 -19.41 34.48 -14.63
C TYR A 14 -18.06 34.62 -13.92
N LEU A 15 -16.96 34.43 -14.66
CA LEU A 15 -15.61 34.69 -14.13
C LEU A 15 -15.23 36.17 -14.18
N PHE A 16 -15.96 36.97 -14.96
CA PHE A 16 -15.74 38.39 -15.10
C PHE A 16 -16.95 39.16 -14.55
N PRO A 17 -16.76 40.39 -14.04
CA PRO A 17 -17.88 41.23 -13.61
C PRO A 17 -18.93 41.38 -14.72
N ARG A 18 -20.21 41.38 -14.38
CA ARG A 18 -21.29 41.57 -15.38
C ARG A 18 -21.20 42.92 -16.09
N THR A 19 -20.57 43.91 -15.46
CA THR A 19 -20.25 45.23 -16.02
C THR A 19 -19.24 45.17 -17.17
N SER A 20 -18.45 44.09 -17.29
CA SER A 20 -17.49 43.91 -18.38
C SER A 20 -18.13 43.63 -19.74
N GLY A 21 -19.44 43.38 -19.79
CA GLY A 21 -20.15 43.00 -21.02
C GLY A 21 -19.81 41.61 -21.55
N LYS A 22 -18.93 40.86 -20.87
CA LYS A 22 -18.64 39.47 -21.19
C LYS A 22 -19.80 38.60 -20.72
N GLY A 23 -20.26 37.72 -21.62
CA GLY A 23 -21.30 36.73 -21.31
C GLY A 23 -20.84 35.70 -20.26
N PRO A 24 -21.71 34.74 -19.88
CA PRO A 24 -21.36 33.69 -18.93
C PRO A 24 -20.15 32.89 -19.41
N SER A 25 -19.25 32.57 -18.48
CA SER A 25 -18.03 31.81 -18.77
C SER A 25 -18.32 30.33 -18.95
N PHE A 26 -19.25 29.78 -18.16
CA PHE A 26 -19.67 28.37 -18.24
C PHE A 26 -21.07 28.15 -17.63
N ARG A 27 -21.64 26.97 -17.92
CA ARG A 27 -22.97 26.55 -17.46
C ARG A 27 -22.87 25.17 -16.80
N ILE A 28 -23.31 25.07 -15.55
CA ILE A 28 -23.15 23.87 -14.68
C ILE A 28 -24.40 23.61 -13.84
N GLN A 29 -24.53 22.37 -13.32
CA GLN A 29 -25.61 22.01 -12.40
C GLN A 29 -25.44 22.74 -11.06
N SER A 30 -26.49 23.44 -10.59
CA SER A 30 -26.51 24.20 -9.34
C SER A 30 -26.21 23.32 -8.13
N ALA A 31 -26.61 22.05 -8.16
CA ALA A 31 -26.32 21.05 -7.13
C ALA A 31 -24.81 20.84 -6.87
N LEU A 32 -23.93 21.19 -7.82
CA LEU A 32 -22.48 21.16 -7.58
C LEU A 32 -22.03 22.25 -6.60
N LEU A 33 -22.77 23.35 -6.48
CA LEU A 33 -22.44 24.44 -5.56
C LEU A 33 -22.67 24.01 -4.10
N ASP A 34 -23.64 23.12 -3.84
CA ASP A 34 -23.98 22.59 -2.51
C ASP A 34 -22.82 21.83 -1.83
N SER A 35 -21.81 21.46 -2.60
CA SER A 35 -20.61 20.80 -2.09
C SER A 35 -19.61 21.75 -1.40
N SER A 36 -19.84 23.07 -1.49
CA SER A 36 -19.06 24.10 -0.82
C SER A 36 -19.99 25.14 -0.20
N LYS A 37 -19.81 25.39 1.10
CA LYS A 37 -20.57 26.42 1.80
C LYS A 37 -20.39 27.81 1.17
N LEU A 38 -19.18 28.14 0.75
CA LEU A 38 -18.87 29.45 0.15
C LEU A 38 -19.51 29.61 -1.23
N LEU A 39 -19.55 28.54 -2.03
CA LEU A 39 -20.24 28.55 -3.31
C LEU A 39 -21.76 28.64 -3.14
N SER A 40 -22.36 27.91 -2.19
CA SER A 40 -23.80 27.99 -1.90
C SER A 40 -24.23 29.37 -1.42
N GLU A 41 -23.41 30.04 -0.60
CA GLU A 41 -23.69 31.40 -0.12
C GLU A 41 -23.35 32.48 -1.16
N MET A 42 -22.85 32.08 -2.34
CA MET A 42 -22.34 32.96 -3.40
C MET A 42 -21.28 33.97 -2.89
N VAL A 43 -20.62 33.66 -1.78
CA VAL A 43 -19.54 34.46 -1.22
C VAL A 43 -18.27 34.03 -1.95
N LEU A 44 -18.09 34.57 -3.15
CA LEU A 44 -16.87 34.38 -3.90
C LEU A 44 -15.82 35.38 -3.40
N PRO A 45 -14.65 34.90 -2.95
CA PRO A 45 -13.52 35.79 -2.86
C PRO A 45 -13.17 36.21 -4.30
N LEU A 46 -13.21 37.52 -4.55
CA LEU A 46 -12.50 38.24 -5.61
C LEU A 46 -13.31 38.71 -6.83
N GLU A 47 -13.38 40.03 -6.97
CA GLU A 47 -13.12 40.68 -8.25
C GLU A 47 -11.62 40.55 -8.53
N THR A 48 -11.23 39.75 -9.53
CA THR A 48 -9.81 39.61 -9.91
C THR A 48 -9.66 39.49 -11.41
N GLU A 49 -8.69 40.22 -11.94
CA GLU A 49 -8.24 40.11 -13.33
C GLU A 49 -6.99 39.23 -13.46
N ASP A 50 -6.54 38.62 -12.34
CA ASP A 50 -5.37 37.73 -12.32
C ASP A 50 -5.64 36.45 -13.11
N GLU A 51 -4.85 36.24 -14.17
CA GLU A 51 -5.02 35.12 -15.11
C GLU A 51 -4.89 33.75 -14.40
N GLU A 52 -3.93 33.61 -13.47
CA GLU A 52 -3.72 32.35 -12.75
C GLU A 52 -4.91 32.03 -11.85
N THR A 53 -5.49 33.03 -11.18
CA THR A 53 -6.71 32.85 -10.38
C THR A 53 -7.90 32.47 -11.26
N LEU A 54 -8.08 33.12 -12.42
CA LEU A 54 -9.15 32.78 -13.36
C LEU A 54 -9.01 31.34 -13.89
N VAL A 55 -7.79 30.89 -14.20
CA VAL A 55 -7.52 29.51 -14.62
C VAL A 55 -7.74 28.53 -13.46
N ALA A 56 -7.36 28.88 -12.24
CA ALA A 56 -7.58 28.04 -11.07
C ALA A 56 -9.08 27.82 -10.80
N ILE A 57 -9.90 28.87 -10.85
CA ILE A 57 -11.36 28.77 -10.71
C ILE A 57 -11.94 27.95 -11.86
N ARG A 58 -11.51 28.19 -13.10
CA ARG A 58 -11.94 27.38 -14.26
C ARG A 58 -11.61 25.90 -14.06
N ASN A 59 -10.40 25.59 -13.57
CA ASN A 59 -9.96 24.22 -13.33
C ASN A 59 -10.73 23.57 -12.17
N LEU A 60 -11.15 24.32 -11.15
CA LEU A 60 -12.04 23.81 -10.11
C LEU A 60 -13.34 23.29 -10.71
N PHE A 61 -14.01 24.07 -11.55
CA PHE A 61 -15.27 23.61 -12.17
C PHE A 61 -15.05 22.51 -13.20
N ALA A 62 -13.95 22.55 -13.95
CA ALA A 62 -13.58 21.44 -14.84
C ALA A 62 -13.37 20.15 -14.06
N PHE A 63 -12.65 20.23 -12.94
CA PHE A 63 -12.45 19.11 -12.04
C PHE A 63 -13.77 18.55 -11.52
N LEU A 64 -14.65 19.39 -10.97
CA LEU A 64 -15.95 18.94 -10.41
C LEU A 64 -16.88 18.30 -11.47
N THR A 65 -16.67 18.62 -12.74
CA THR A 65 -17.46 18.11 -13.88
C THR A 65 -16.74 17.02 -14.68
N GLY A 66 -15.56 16.58 -14.25
CA GLY A 66 -14.76 15.56 -14.94
C GLY A 66 -14.24 15.97 -16.31
N GLN A 67 -13.97 17.25 -16.53
CA GLN A 67 -13.49 17.83 -17.79
C GLN A 67 -11.98 18.09 -17.79
N SER A 68 -11.36 18.21 -18.95
CA SER A 68 -9.90 18.39 -19.02
C SER A 68 -9.41 19.65 -18.28
N LEU A 69 -8.39 19.48 -17.45
CA LEU A 69 -7.70 20.57 -16.74
C LEU A 69 -6.75 21.32 -17.67
N VAL A 70 -6.54 22.61 -17.42
CA VAL A 70 -5.65 23.46 -18.21
C VAL A 70 -4.40 23.79 -17.40
N ALA A 71 -3.23 23.49 -17.97
CA ALA A 71 -1.95 23.90 -17.41
C ALA A 71 -1.64 25.37 -17.76
N THR A 72 -0.89 26.04 -16.89
CA THR A 72 -0.38 27.40 -17.11
C THR A 72 1.14 27.39 -17.20
N ARG A 73 1.76 28.53 -17.54
CA ARG A 73 3.22 28.63 -17.51
C ARG A 73 3.78 28.45 -16.10
N SER A 74 3.03 28.92 -15.10
CA SER A 74 3.39 28.78 -13.68
C SER A 74 3.13 27.38 -13.16
N ASN A 75 2.11 26.69 -13.71
CA ASN A 75 1.71 25.34 -13.33
C ASN A 75 1.70 24.41 -14.57
N PRO A 76 2.88 24.05 -15.12
CA PRO A 76 2.97 23.35 -16.41
C PRO A 76 2.78 21.83 -16.32
N THR A 77 2.91 21.24 -15.13
CA THR A 77 2.85 19.78 -14.93
C THR A 77 1.55 19.36 -14.27
N VAL A 78 1.15 18.10 -14.48
CA VAL A 78 -0.01 17.48 -13.79
C VAL A 78 0.09 17.66 -12.27
N PHE A 79 1.28 17.43 -11.71
CA PHE A 79 1.55 17.67 -10.30
C PHE A 79 1.26 19.11 -9.88
N SER A 80 1.84 20.11 -10.56
CA SER A 80 1.62 21.53 -10.23
C SER A 80 0.16 21.98 -10.38
N VAL A 81 -0.54 21.45 -11.40
CA VAL A 81 -1.97 21.73 -11.61
C VAL A 81 -2.80 21.20 -10.44
N PHE A 82 -2.57 19.96 -9.99
CA PHE A 82 -3.29 19.41 -8.85
C PHE A 82 -2.87 20.06 -7.51
N MET A 83 -1.62 20.51 -7.37
CA MET A 83 -1.20 21.30 -6.22
C MET A 83 -1.98 22.61 -6.13
N ARG A 84 -2.09 23.35 -7.24
CA ARG A 84 -2.88 24.59 -7.28
C ARG A 84 -4.37 24.32 -7.06
N LEU A 85 -4.90 23.25 -7.65
CA LEU A 85 -6.29 22.85 -7.45
C LEU A 85 -6.59 22.49 -5.98
N ALA A 86 -5.68 21.83 -5.29
CA ALA A 86 -5.81 21.52 -3.85
C ALA A 86 -5.90 22.79 -2.99
N GLU A 87 -5.19 23.85 -3.37
CA GLU A 87 -5.31 25.17 -2.72
C GLU A 87 -6.67 25.78 -3.01
N THR A 88 -7.10 25.81 -4.27
CA THR A 88 -8.41 26.37 -4.67
C THR A 88 -9.57 25.63 -4.00
N ILE A 89 -9.55 24.30 -3.92
CA ILE A 89 -10.55 23.51 -3.20
C ILE A 89 -10.63 23.94 -1.72
N ARG A 90 -9.49 24.22 -1.08
CA ARG A 90 -9.44 24.67 0.31
C ARG A 90 -9.91 26.12 0.47
N GLU A 91 -9.50 27.01 -0.43
CA GLU A 91 -9.92 28.42 -0.46
C GLU A 91 -11.44 28.54 -0.59
N PHE A 92 -12.06 27.65 -1.40
CA PHE A 92 -13.50 27.56 -1.56
C PHE A 92 -14.19 26.73 -0.47
N GLY A 93 -13.49 26.30 0.58
CA GLY A 93 -14.12 25.72 1.77
C GLY A 93 -14.79 24.36 1.55
N PHE A 94 -14.37 23.59 0.55
CA PHE A 94 -14.82 22.20 0.41
C PHE A 94 -14.32 21.39 1.61
N SER A 95 -15.22 20.66 2.26
CA SER A 95 -14.89 19.78 3.38
C SER A 95 -16.09 18.90 3.69
N ASN A 96 -15.86 17.66 4.14
CA ASN A 96 -16.90 16.90 4.82
C ASN A 96 -17.06 17.36 6.28
N PHE A 97 -18.05 16.80 6.98
CA PHE A 97 -18.42 17.19 8.35
C PHE A 97 -17.28 17.10 9.37
N ASP A 98 -16.44 16.05 9.28
CA ASP A 98 -15.33 15.82 10.21
C ASP A 98 -13.98 16.39 9.72
N GLY A 99 -13.96 17.02 8.55
CA GLY A 99 -12.75 17.58 7.95
C GLY A 99 -11.75 16.56 7.39
N SER A 100 -12.06 15.26 7.43
CA SER A 100 -11.14 14.21 6.97
C SER A 100 -11.01 14.14 5.45
N THR A 101 -11.95 14.70 4.69
CA THR A 101 -11.92 14.75 3.22
C THR A 101 -12.41 16.09 2.72
N PHE A 102 -12.44 16.29 1.40
CA PHE A 102 -13.07 17.45 0.77
C PHE A 102 -14.53 17.21 0.38
N GLY A 103 -15.15 16.15 0.91
CA GLY A 103 -16.50 15.71 0.54
C GLY A 103 -16.50 14.72 -0.61
N ASP A 104 -17.66 14.10 -0.83
CA ASP A 104 -17.80 12.96 -1.74
C ASP A 104 -17.60 13.33 -3.22
N ILE A 105 -18.08 14.50 -3.64
CA ILE A 105 -17.94 14.99 -5.03
C ILE A 105 -16.47 15.20 -5.39
N VAL A 106 -15.71 15.90 -4.54
CA VAL A 106 -14.27 16.14 -4.76
C VAL A 106 -13.50 14.81 -4.74
N THR A 107 -13.83 13.94 -3.79
CA THR A 107 -13.17 12.63 -3.67
C THR A 107 -13.40 11.78 -4.91
N SER A 108 -14.67 11.63 -5.35
CA SER A 108 -15.03 10.85 -6.53
C SER A 108 -14.43 11.43 -7.82
N SER A 109 -14.39 12.76 -7.94
CA SER A 109 -13.77 13.41 -9.08
C SER A 109 -12.27 13.12 -9.12
N PHE A 110 -11.55 13.35 -8.01
CA PHE A 110 -10.11 13.08 -7.98
C PHE A 110 -9.78 11.61 -8.22
N ASP A 111 -10.56 10.68 -7.68
CA ASP A 111 -10.37 9.25 -7.93
C ASP A 111 -10.50 8.91 -9.44
N SER A 112 -11.39 9.61 -10.16
CA SER A 112 -11.53 9.45 -11.61
C SER A 112 -10.29 9.94 -12.36
N TYR A 113 -9.71 11.08 -11.97
CA TYR A 113 -8.45 11.57 -12.55
C TYR A 113 -7.25 10.69 -12.18
N VAL A 114 -7.23 10.12 -10.98
CA VAL A 114 -6.18 9.17 -10.56
C VAL A 114 -6.16 7.97 -11.51
N ASP A 115 -7.34 7.46 -11.88
CA ASP A 115 -7.48 6.34 -12.80
C ASP A 115 -7.19 6.75 -14.26
N GLU A 116 -7.76 7.85 -14.74
CA GLU A 116 -7.60 8.33 -16.13
C GLU A 116 -6.15 8.69 -16.47
N LEU A 117 -5.46 9.36 -15.54
CA LEU A 117 -4.08 9.83 -15.76
C LEU A 117 -3.03 8.82 -15.29
N GLY A 118 -3.43 7.67 -14.74
CA GLY A 118 -2.52 6.67 -14.19
C GLY A 118 -1.65 7.23 -13.05
N LEU A 119 -2.20 8.07 -12.18
CA LEU A 119 -1.44 8.69 -11.07
C LEU A 119 -0.98 7.64 -10.04
N ALA A 120 -1.68 6.52 -9.95
CA ALA A 120 -1.33 5.38 -9.09
C ALA A 120 -0.26 4.45 -9.71
N ASP A 121 0.19 4.69 -10.95
CA ASP A 121 1.23 3.88 -11.61
C ASP A 121 2.64 4.27 -11.16
N LEU A 122 2.94 3.98 -9.90
CA LEU A 122 4.14 4.45 -9.18
C LEU A 122 5.30 3.43 -9.20
N GLY A 123 5.07 2.25 -9.79
CA GLY A 123 6.02 1.14 -9.78
C GLY A 123 7.36 1.45 -10.45
N SER A 124 7.41 2.30 -11.48
CA SER A 124 8.61 2.56 -12.27
C SER A 124 9.33 3.87 -11.95
N SER A 125 8.66 4.85 -11.32
CA SER A 125 9.21 6.19 -11.13
C SER A 125 9.29 6.60 -9.66
N ARG A 126 10.49 6.99 -9.24
CA ARG A 126 10.79 7.52 -7.90
C ARG A 126 10.17 8.89 -7.69
N GLU A 127 10.26 9.74 -8.70
CA GLU A 127 9.67 11.08 -8.69
C GLU A 127 8.14 11.00 -8.55
N LYS A 128 7.47 10.18 -9.38
CA LYS A 128 6.02 9.97 -9.26
C LYS A 128 5.62 9.44 -7.89
N THR A 129 6.45 8.57 -7.28
CA THR A 129 6.18 8.04 -5.93
C THR A 129 6.15 9.17 -4.89
N ILE A 130 7.07 10.13 -4.97
CA ILE A 130 7.10 11.32 -4.10
C ILE A 130 5.88 12.20 -4.37
N GLU A 131 5.59 12.48 -5.64
CA GLU A 131 4.42 13.25 -6.05
C GLU A 131 3.11 12.62 -5.58
N GLY A 132 2.99 11.29 -5.65
CA GLY A 132 1.82 10.55 -5.19
C GLY A 132 1.57 10.70 -3.69
N ILE A 133 2.61 10.70 -2.86
CA ILE A 133 2.47 10.98 -1.42
C ILE A 133 1.96 12.41 -1.24
N VAL A 134 2.62 13.38 -1.85
CA VAL A 134 2.28 14.79 -1.68
C VAL A 134 0.88 15.09 -2.18
N LEU A 135 0.50 14.62 -3.37
CA LEU A 135 -0.86 14.80 -3.90
C LEU A 135 -1.90 14.04 -3.06
N GLY A 136 -1.59 12.82 -2.61
CA GLY A 136 -2.45 12.08 -1.68
C GLY A 136 -2.75 12.87 -0.41
N GLU A 137 -1.76 13.61 0.11
CA GLU A 137 -1.95 14.53 1.23
C GLU A 137 -2.75 15.77 0.89
N ARG A 138 -2.36 16.47 -0.17
CA ARG A 138 -2.94 17.76 -0.53
C ARG A 138 -4.37 17.64 -0.99
N MET A 139 -4.71 16.54 -1.67
CA MET A 139 -6.05 16.21 -2.16
C MET A 139 -6.87 15.37 -1.15
N LYS A 140 -6.30 15.03 0.02
CA LYS A 140 -6.91 14.12 1.01
C LYS A 140 -7.37 12.77 0.41
N SER A 141 -6.66 12.27 -0.59
CA SER A 141 -6.98 10.99 -1.26
C SER A 141 -6.28 9.83 -0.58
N ILE A 142 -7.07 9.03 0.13
CA ILE A 142 -6.58 7.80 0.78
C ILE A 142 -6.10 6.78 -0.26
N LYS A 143 -6.79 6.68 -1.41
CA LYS A 143 -6.45 5.75 -2.49
C LYS A 143 -5.04 6.01 -3.01
N LEU A 144 -4.76 7.23 -3.46
CA LEU A 144 -3.45 7.61 -3.99
C LEU A 144 -2.37 7.58 -2.89
N TYR A 145 -2.68 8.10 -1.70
CA TYR A 145 -1.73 8.12 -0.59
C TYR A 145 -1.27 6.71 -0.20
N ASN A 146 -2.19 5.74 -0.08
CA ASN A 146 -1.84 4.39 0.32
C ASN A 146 -0.96 3.69 -0.72
N GLU A 147 -1.30 3.81 -2.00
CA GLU A 147 -0.49 3.24 -3.08
C GLU A 147 0.92 3.85 -3.08
N ALA A 148 1.01 5.18 -3.04
CA ALA A 148 2.28 5.89 -3.01
C ALA A 148 3.11 5.57 -1.77
N PHE A 149 2.47 5.50 -0.61
CA PHE A 149 3.12 5.13 0.65
C PHE A 149 3.70 3.72 0.57
N THR A 150 2.97 2.74 0.04
CA THR A 150 3.46 1.37 -0.11
C THR A 150 4.70 1.29 -1.02
N HIS A 151 4.67 1.95 -2.18
CA HIS A 151 5.85 2.00 -3.06
C HIS A 151 7.02 2.75 -2.44
N ALA A 152 6.75 3.84 -1.72
CA ALA A 152 7.78 4.63 -1.07
C ALA A 152 8.47 3.86 0.06
N VAL A 153 7.73 3.08 0.84
CA VAL A 153 8.30 2.20 1.87
C VAL A 153 9.28 1.20 1.24
N GLY A 154 8.91 0.61 0.10
CA GLY A 154 9.75 -0.37 -0.60
C GLY A 154 11.00 0.21 -1.27
N LYS A 155 11.02 1.52 -1.55
CA LYS A 155 12.11 2.22 -2.25
C LYS A 155 12.75 3.32 -1.41
N TYR A 156 12.55 3.30 -0.09
CA TYR A 156 12.81 4.43 0.80
C TYR A 156 14.23 5.00 0.68
N ASP A 157 15.26 4.14 0.73
CA ASP A 157 16.66 4.57 0.61
C ASP A 157 16.96 5.18 -0.76
N GLU A 158 16.35 4.67 -1.83
CA GLU A 158 16.53 5.21 -3.18
C GLU A 158 15.87 6.58 -3.33
N LEU A 159 14.71 6.79 -2.68
CA LEU A 159 14.05 8.09 -2.65
C LEU A 159 14.91 9.13 -1.92
N LEU A 160 15.51 8.77 -0.78
CA LEU A 160 16.40 9.68 -0.05
C LEU A 160 17.66 10.04 -0.86
N ARG A 161 18.21 9.09 -1.61
CA ARG A 161 19.37 9.31 -2.50
C ARG A 161 19.06 10.22 -3.68
N LEU A 162 17.81 10.27 -4.14
CA LEU A 162 17.40 11.16 -5.23
C LEU A 162 17.55 12.64 -4.84
N GLN A 163 17.47 12.98 -3.54
CA GLN A 163 17.52 14.35 -3.02
C GLN A 163 16.52 15.30 -3.70
N ASP A 164 15.38 14.77 -4.15
CA ASP A 164 14.35 15.55 -4.83
C ASP A 164 13.79 16.64 -3.90
N PRO A 165 13.72 17.91 -4.33
CA PRO A 165 13.15 19.00 -3.55
C PRO A 165 11.71 18.73 -3.06
N LYS A 166 10.92 17.95 -3.80
CA LYS A 166 9.54 17.58 -3.47
C LYS A 166 9.44 16.71 -2.22
N LEU A 167 10.52 16.07 -1.78
CA LEU A 167 10.55 15.38 -0.47
C LEU A 167 10.23 16.32 0.69
N ARG A 168 10.58 17.61 0.56
CA ARG A 168 10.28 18.63 1.58
C ARG A 168 8.80 19.01 1.64
N LEU A 169 8.02 18.63 0.62
CA LEU A 169 6.58 18.89 0.56
C LEU A 169 5.76 17.83 1.29
N ILE A 170 6.36 16.66 1.59
CA ILE A 170 5.74 15.59 2.37
C ILE A 170 5.60 16.05 3.82
N SER A 171 4.45 15.83 4.44
CA SER A 171 4.23 16.21 5.83
C SER A 171 5.22 15.52 6.79
N PRO A 172 5.59 16.16 7.92
CA PRO A 172 6.41 15.53 8.95
C PRO A 172 5.82 14.23 9.49
N ILE A 173 4.48 14.13 9.55
CA ILE A 173 3.77 12.94 10.04
C ILE A 173 3.99 11.77 9.07
N SER A 174 3.77 11.99 7.77
CA SER A 174 3.98 10.96 6.75
C SER A 174 5.44 10.58 6.62
N SER A 175 6.35 11.55 6.69
CA SER A 175 7.80 11.29 6.67
C SER A 175 8.23 10.37 7.82
N ASN A 176 7.80 10.67 9.06
CA ASN A 176 8.08 9.82 10.23
C ASN A 176 7.48 8.41 10.08
N ARG A 177 6.26 8.31 9.57
CA ARG A 177 5.60 7.00 9.34
C ARG A 177 6.30 6.20 8.26
N LEU A 178 6.72 6.86 7.19
CA LEU A 178 7.44 6.26 6.08
C LEU A 178 8.75 5.64 6.57
N GLY A 179 9.55 6.39 7.33
CA GLY A 179 10.80 5.88 7.91
C GLY A 179 10.58 4.69 8.86
N ARG A 180 9.54 4.74 9.70
CA ARG A 180 9.18 3.61 10.58
C ARG A 180 8.74 2.37 9.80
N ALA A 181 7.90 2.54 8.80
CA ALA A 181 7.40 1.44 7.98
C ALA A 181 8.51 0.83 7.13
N ALA A 182 9.44 1.63 6.60
CA ALA A 182 10.62 1.16 5.88
C ALA A 182 11.52 0.32 6.79
N MET A 183 11.78 0.77 8.02
CA MET A 183 12.56 0.02 9.00
C MET A 183 11.89 -1.31 9.39
N ASP A 184 10.58 -1.34 9.58
CA ASP A 184 9.83 -2.57 9.86
C ASP A 184 9.87 -3.54 8.66
N LEU A 185 9.70 -3.03 7.44
CA LEU A 185 9.80 -3.83 6.22
C LEU A 185 11.20 -4.44 6.08
N ASP A 186 12.26 -3.66 6.33
CA ASP A 186 13.64 -4.15 6.23
C ASP A 186 13.90 -5.27 7.25
N LYS A 187 13.49 -5.10 8.50
CA LYS A 187 13.58 -6.15 9.55
C LYS A 187 12.86 -7.43 9.14
N ARG A 188 11.62 -7.33 8.64
CA ARG A 188 10.84 -8.49 8.19
C ARG A 188 11.48 -9.16 6.99
N THR A 189 11.96 -8.38 6.03
CA THR A 189 12.61 -8.90 4.83
C THR A 189 13.93 -9.58 5.17
N ALA A 190 14.71 -9.03 6.10
CA ALA A 190 15.94 -9.65 6.61
C ALA A 190 15.66 -10.99 7.29
N SER A 191 14.63 -11.08 8.11
CA SER A 191 14.20 -12.34 8.74
C SER A 191 13.78 -13.39 7.71
N VAL A 192 12.97 -13.02 6.72
CA VAL A 192 12.56 -13.93 5.64
C VAL A 192 13.78 -14.38 4.82
N ARG A 193 14.69 -13.46 4.49
CA ARG A 193 15.95 -13.79 3.80
C ARG A 193 16.75 -14.82 4.59
N GLN A 194 17.00 -14.58 5.88
CA GLN A 194 17.74 -15.52 6.73
C GLN A 194 17.11 -16.92 6.72
N THR A 195 15.79 -17.01 6.77
CA THR A 195 15.04 -18.29 6.69
C THR A 195 15.21 -18.96 5.33
N LEU A 196 15.11 -18.23 4.22
CA LEU A 196 15.25 -18.80 2.87
C LEU A 196 16.70 -19.19 2.53
N GLU A 197 17.67 -18.44 3.03
CA GLU A 197 19.10 -18.72 2.83
C GLU A 197 19.51 -19.99 3.56
N ASN A 198 19.01 -20.17 4.79
CA ASN A 198 19.46 -21.24 5.66
C ASN A 198 18.48 -22.41 5.77
N PHE A 199 17.23 -22.28 5.34
CA PHE A 199 16.15 -23.23 5.64
C PHE A 199 16.14 -23.60 7.13
N ASP A 200 16.32 -22.59 7.99
CA ASP A 200 16.45 -22.76 9.42
C ASP A 200 15.25 -22.16 10.14
N PHE A 201 14.74 -22.89 11.12
CA PHE A 201 13.50 -22.57 11.83
C PHE A 201 13.71 -22.78 13.35
N PRO A 202 14.53 -21.94 14.02
CA PRO A 202 14.90 -22.17 15.41
C PRO A 202 13.70 -22.26 16.37
N ALA A 203 12.65 -21.47 16.10
CA ALA A 203 11.43 -21.46 16.90
C ALA A 203 10.61 -22.77 16.81
N LEU A 204 10.85 -23.63 15.82
CA LEU A 204 10.26 -24.97 15.79
C LEU A 204 10.77 -25.83 16.96
N PHE A 205 12.03 -25.60 17.36
CA PHE A 205 12.73 -26.35 18.38
C PHE A 205 12.67 -25.69 19.76
N SER A 206 11.79 -24.71 19.97
CA SER A 206 11.45 -24.20 21.30
C SER A 206 10.28 -24.97 21.92
N GLY A 207 9.92 -24.60 23.16
CA GLY A 207 8.77 -25.14 23.91
C GLY A 207 8.61 -26.65 23.83
N THR A 208 7.56 -27.15 23.16
CA THR A 208 7.19 -28.57 23.16
C THR A 208 8.35 -29.47 22.71
N LEU A 209 9.07 -29.14 21.63
CA LEU A 209 10.19 -29.98 21.16
C LEU A 209 11.43 -29.90 22.07
N ASN A 210 11.59 -28.82 22.84
CA ASN A 210 12.69 -28.69 23.81
C ASN A 210 12.32 -29.25 25.19
N SER A 211 11.03 -29.45 25.46
CA SER A 211 10.54 -29.88 26.76
C SER A 211 11.01 -31.29 27.09
N LYS A 212 11.56 -31.46 28.30
CA LYS A 212 11.92 -32.77 28.84
C LYS A 212 10.75 -33.46 29.54
N THR A 213 9.66 -32.73 29.78
CA THR A 213 8.52 -33.15 30.58
C THR A 213 7.21 -33.17 29.79
N ALA A 214 7.23 -32.84 28.49
CA ALA A 214 6.06 -32.94 27.63
C ALA A 214 5.58 -34.41 27.57
N ASP A 215 4.28 -34.63 27.75
CA ASP A 215 3.70 -35.97 27.76
C ASP A 215 3.86 -36.66 26.41
N GLU A 216 3.82 -35.92 25.32
CA GLU A 216 4.01 -36.41 23.96
C GLU A 216 5.40 -37.05 23.75
N ARG A 217 6.42 -36.63 24.51
CA ARG A 217 7.78 -37.18 24.42
C ARG A 217 7.86 -38.64 24.89
N LYS A 218 6.88 -39.10 25.67
CA LYS A 218 6.78 -40.52 26.09
C LYS A 218 6.39 -41.42 24.91
N GLU A 219 5.70 -40.86 23.92
CA GLU A 219 5.11 -41.59 22.79
C GLU A 219 5.75 -41.23 21.44
N VAL A 220 6.52 -40.15 21.38
CA VAL A 220 7.12 -39.61 20.14
C VAL A 220 8.60 -39.30 20.33
N ASP A 221 9.44 -39.79 19.42
CA ASP A 221 10.87 -39.49 19.41
C ASP A 221 11.16 -38.11 18.81
N PHE A 222 11.26 -37.11 19.69
CA PHE A 222 11.62 -35.74 19.30
C PHE A 222 13.07 -35.61 18.81
N ASN A 223 13.98 -36.49 19.23
CA ASN A 223 15.35 -36.46 18.73
C ASN A 223 15.38 -36.97 17.29
N GLY A 224 14.71 -38.08 17.00
CA GLY A 224 14.56 -38.60 15.63
C GLY A 224 13.88 -37.61 14.70
N LEU A 225 12.85 -36.88 15.16
CA LEU A 225 12.23 -35.79 14.40
C LEU A 225 13.23 -34.67 14.08
N ARG A 226 14.02 -34.25 15.07
CA ARG A 226 15.05 -33.22 14.91
C ARG A 226 16.13 -33.64 13.92
N ASP A 227 16.62 -34.88 14.01
CA ASP A 227 17.60 -35.43 13.09
C ASP A 227 17.05 -35.52 11.66
N SER A 228 15.80 -35.96 11.51
CA SER A 228 15.10 -36.02 10.22
C SER A 228 14.92 -34.63 9.58
N PHE A 229 14.62 -33.62 10.40
CA PHE A 229 14.56 -32.24 9.93
C PHE A 229 15.92 -31.76 9.41
N PHE A 230 17.01 -31.96 10.16
CA PHE A 230 18.35 -31.52 9.72
C PHE A 230 18.85 -32.30 8.50
N ALA A 231 18.50 -33.58 8.38
CA ALA A 231 18.76 -34.37 7.18
C ALA A 231 18.02 -33.79 5.95
N THR A 232 16.74 -33.45 6.11
CA THR A 232 15.93 -32.82 5.05
C THR A 232 16.48 -31.45 4.67
N ARG A 233 16.84 -30.62 5.66
CA ARG A 233 17.50 -29.32 5.44
C ARG A 233 18.78 -29.48 4.62
N LYS A 234 19.64 -30.43 5.00
CA LYS A 234 20.89 -30.72 4.28
C LYS A 234 20.62 -31.15 2.84
N PHE A 235 19.61 -31.99 2.62
CA PHE A 235 19.18 -32.42 1.29
C PHE A 235 18.74 -31.22 0.43
N VAL A 236 17.83 -30.39 0.92
CA VAL A 236 17.32 -29.20 0.21
C VAL A 236 18.45 -28.23 -0.12
N MET A 237 19.34 -27.94 0.84
CA MET A 237 20.50 -27.08 0.60
C MET A 237 21.44 -27.67 -0.45
N SER A 238 21.69 -28.99 -0.44
CA SER A 238 22.55 -29.66 -1.42
C SER A 238 21.94 -29.64 -2.82
N PHE A 239 20.63 -29.85 -2.93
CA PHE A 239 19.89 -29.80 -4.19
C PHE A 239 20.04 -28.42 -4.85
N TYR A 240 19.75 -27.34 -4.13
CA TYR A 240 19.86 -26.00 -4.69
C TYR A 240 21.31 -25.54 -4.93
N LYS A 241 22.26 -25.96 -4.09
CA LYS A 241 23.69 -25.76 -4.38
C LYS A 241 24.11 -26.42 -5.68
N THR A 242 23.61 -27.63 -5.96
CA THR A 242 23.89 -28.35 -7.21
C THR A 242 23.23 -27.65 -8.41
N ARG A 243 21.96 -27.24 -8.27
CA ARG A 243 21.19 -26.58 -9.34
C ARG A 243 21.74 -25.20 -9.73
N TYR A 244 22.14 -24.39 -8.75
CA TYR A 244 22.56 -23.00 -8.97
C TYR A 244 24.08 -22.78 -8.83
N GLY A 245 24.86 -23.82 -8.55
CA GLY A 245 26.30 -23.77 -8.28
C GLY A 245 26.66 -23.26 -6.88
N SER A 246 25.86 -22.36 -6.31
CA SER A 246 25.92 -21.96 -4.89
C SER A 246 24.53 -21.71 -4.34
N TRP A 247 24.38 -21.79 -3.02
CA TRP A 247 23.16 -21.37 -2.34
C TRP A 247 23.47 -20.38 -1.22
N PRO A 248 22.85 -19.19 -1.24
CA PRO A 248 22.09 -18.63 -2.37
C PRO A 248 22.93 -18.51 -3.66
N PRO A 249 22.30 -18.37 -4.83
CA PRO A 249 23.01 -18.05 -6.07
C PRO A 249 23.85 -16.77 -5.88
N LYS A 250 25.02 -16.66 -6.52
CA LYS A 250 25.79 -15.42 -6.44
C LYS A 250 25.07 -14.31 -7.20
N ALA A 251 25.02 -13.11 -6.61
CA ALA A 251 24.52 -11.93 -7.30
C ALA A 251 25.31 -11.70 -8.60
N SER A 252 24.60 -11.47 -9.71
CA SER A 252 25.24 -11.18 -11.00
C SER A 252 25.83 -9.77 -10.98
N LYS A 253 27.12 -9.64 -11.32
CA LYS A 253 27.78 -8.33 -11.49
C LYS A 253 27.44 -7.63 -12.82
N ARG A 254 26.69 -8.29 -13.71
CA ARG A 254 26.42 -7.76 -15.08
C ARG A 254 25.25 -6.79 -15.15
N ASN A 255 24.37 -6.76 -14.15
CA ASN A 255 23.24 -5.84 -14.11
C ASN A 255 23.46 -4.84 -12.98
N GLU A 256 23.23 -3.54 -13.24
CA GLU A 256 23.36 -2.44 -12.27
C GLU A 256 22.38 -2.54 -11.09
N LEU A 257 21.40 -3.44 -11.17
CA LEU A 257 20.59 -3.85 -10.04
C LEU A 257 21.42 -4.87 -9.24
N GLU A 258 21.93 -4.49 -8.07
CA GLU A 258 22.49 -5.41 -7.08
C GLU A 258 21.41 -6.39 -6.60
N THR A 259 21.00 -7.33 -7.45
CA THR A 259 20.02 -8.33 -7.10
C THR A 259 20.72 -9.38 -6.25
N ASN A 260 20.32 -9.42 -4.98
CA ASN A 260 20.57 -10.56 -4.08
C ASN A 260 20.36 -11.88 -4.86
N GLY A 261 21.17 -12.90 -4.54
CA GLY A 261 21.03 -14.26 -5.05
C GLY A 261 19.62 -14.83 -5.03
N LEU A 262 18.85 -14.47 -4.01
CA LEU A 262 17.41 -14.76 -3.90
C LEU A 262 16.58 -13.75 -4.72
N ASN A 263 16.82 -13.71 -6.03
CA ASN A 263 16.03 -12.89 -6.94
C ASN A 263 14.64 -13.51 -7.18
N ARG A 264 13.76 -12.75 -7.84
CA ARG A 264 12.37 -13.16 -8.11
C ARG A 264 12.26 -14.54 -8.78
N ILE A 265 13.12 -14.84 -9.75
CA ILE A 265 13.08 -16.10 -10.51
C ILE A 265 13.43 -17.27 -9.58
N VAL A 266 14.50 -17.12 -8.79
CA VAL A 266 14.95 -18.14 -7.82
C VAL A 266 13.86 -18.39 -6.77
N CYS A 267 13.23 -17.34 -6.25
CA CYS A 267 12.13 -17.47 -5.30
C CYS A 267 10.89 -18.14 -5.92
N GLN A 268 10.59 -17.87 -7.19
CA GLN A 268 9.49 -18.54 -7.90
C GLN A 268 9.75 -20.02 -8.14
N ASP A 269 10.98 -20.38 -8.50
CA ASP A 269 11.39 -21.78 -8.65
C ASP A 269 11.31 -22.50 -7.30
N LEU A 270 11.85 -21.90 -6.23
CA LEU A 270 11.74 -22.43 -4.87
C LEU A 270 10.29 -22.65 -4.45
N TYR A 271 9.41 -21.67 -4.73
CA TYR A 271 7.98 -21.78 -4.44
C TYR A 271 7.35 -22.96 -5.18
N ARG A 272 7.60 -23.11 -6.48
CA ARG A 272 7.07 -24.22 -7.28
C ARG A 272 7.55 -25.58 -6.78
N ASP A 273 8.84 -25.70 -6.50
CA ASP A 273 9.46 -26.93 -6.00
C ASP A 273 8.86 -27.33 -4.65
N LEU A 274 8.67 -26.37 -3.72
CA LEU A 274 8.03 -26.61 -2.43
C LEU A 274 6.54 -26.93 -2.54
N CYS A 275 5.82 -26.31 -3.48
CA CYS A 275 4.42 -26.67 -3.77
C CYS A 275 4.32 -28.11 -4.29
N ALA A 276 5.20 -28.53 -5.20
CA ALA A 276 5.21 -29.91 -5.70
C ALA A 276 5.54 -30.91 -4.58
N MET A 277 6.51 -30.58 -3.71
CA MET A 277 6.78 -31.39 -2.51
C MET A 277 5.57 -31.49 -1.59
N TYR A 278 4.87 -30.38 -1.36
CA TYR A 278 3.65 -30.37 -0.57
C TYR A 278 2.56 -31.23 -1.20
N ASP A 279 2.32 -31.11 -2.50
CA ASP A 279 1.31 -31.92 -3.20
C ASP A 279 1.60 -33.42 -3.14
N LEU A 280 2.88 -33.80 -3.12
CA LEU A 280 3.33 -35.19 -2.99
C LEU A 280 3.22 -35.73 -1.55
N LEU A 281 3.56 -34.90 -0.55
CA LEU A 281 3.70 -35.34 0.84
C LEU A 281 2.47 -35.07 1.71
N ALA A 282 1.60 -34.16 1.32
CA ALA A 282 0.45 -33.77 2.12
C ALA A 282 -0.57 -34.91 2.20
N ASP A 283 -0.82 -35.37 3.43
CA ASP A 283 -1.93 -36.27 3.71
C ASP A 283 -3.26 -35.51 3.60
N ARG A 284 -4.03 -35.83 2.56
CA ARG A 284 -5.35 -35.22 2.30
C ARG A 284 -6.48 -35.89 3.09
N SER A 285 -6.19 -36.97 3.81
CA SER A 285 -7.16 -37.67 4.66
C SER A 285 -7.20 -37.13 6.10
N SER A 286 -6.12 -36.49 6.56
CA SER A 286 -5.98 -35.97 7.92
C SER A 286 -5.69 -34.47 7.94
N LEU A 287 -6.75 -33.67 7.81
CA LEU A 287 -6.64 -32.20 7.82
C LEU A 287 -6.31 -31.66 9.22
N THR A 288 -5.54 -30.58 9.26
CA THR A 288 -5.21 -29.89 10.53
C THR A 288 -6.43 -29.16 11.10
N ASN A 289 -6.66 -29.27 12.41
CA ASN A 289 -7.66 -28.49 13.16
C ASN A 289 -7.08 -27.19 13.75
N ARG A 290 -5.81 -26.87 13.47
CA ARG A 290 -5.16 -25.61 13.86
C ARG A 290 -5.84 -24.42 13.18
N THR A 291 -6.24 -23.43 13.98
CA THR A 291 -6.72 -22.15 13.47
C THR A 291 -5.53 -21.22 13.13
N ALA A 292 -5.80 -20.15 12.37
CA ALA A 292 -4.74 -19.24 11.88
C ALA A 292 -4.04 -18.44 12.99
N ASP A 293 -4.66 -18.33 14.16
CA ASP A 293 -4.13 -17.78 15.41
C ASP A 293 -3.38 -18.82 16.27
N GLY A 294 -3.21 -20.04 15.75
CA GLY A 294 -2.49 -21.11 16.40
C GLY A 294 -3.25 -21.74 17.57
N ILE A 295 -4.56 -21.55 17.68
CA ILE A 295 -5.39 -22.21 18.69
C ILE A 295 -5.73 -23.63 18.21
N LEU A 296 -5.58 -24.61 19.10
CA LEU A 296 -6.06 -25.96 18.88
C LEU A 296 -7.51 -26.04 19.36
N ILE A 297 -8.42 -26.47 18.49
CA ILE A 297 -9.83 -26.68 18.86
C ILE A 297 -9.95 -28.05 19.57
N ASP A 298 -9.94 -27.99 20.90
CA ASP A 298 -10.32 -28.99 21.92
C ASP A 298 -9.52 -30.32 22.03
N ASP A 299 -9.36 -30.73 23.29
CA ASP A 299 -8.39 -31.66 23.92
C ASP A 299 -8.76 -33.16 23.79
N ARG A 300 -9.59 -33.53 22.82
CA ARG A 300 -10.00 -34.93 22.57
C ARG A 300 -9.56 -35.43 21.21
N ASP A 301 -8.37 -35.02 20.79
CA ASP A 301 -7.80 -35.43 19.51
C ASP A 301 -7.51 -36.95 19.55
N THR A 302 -8.42 -37.74 18.98
CA THR A 302 -8.26 -39.20 18.80
C THR A 302 -7.17 -39.53 17.79
N ALA A 303 -6.55 -38.52 17.17
CA ALA A 303 -5.42 -38.70 16.29
C ALA A 303 -4.25 -39.41 16.99
N ALA A 304 -3.41 -40.06 16.20
CA ALA A 304 -2.24 -40.74 16.73
C ALA A 304 -1.32 -39.77 17.50
N PRO A 305 -0.57 -40.24 18.51
CA PRO A 305 0.31 -39.41 19.34
C PRO A 305 1.25 -38.47 18.58
N HIS A 306 1.85 -38.96 17.49
CA HIS A 306 2.75 -38.18 16.65
C HIS A 306 2.03 -37.03 15.91
N VAL A 307 0.77 -37.20 15.54
CA VAL A 307 -0.03 -36.15 14.89
C VAL A 307 -0.36 -35.04 15.88
N ARG A 308 -0.77 -35.40 17.11
CA ARG A 308 -1.01 -34.42 18.19
C ARG A 308 0.24 -33.62 18.51
N ALA A 309 1.37 -34.31 18.69
CA ALA A 309 2.65 -33.67 18.97
C ALA A 309 3.05 -32.68 17.86
N LEU A 310 2.93 -33.08 16.58
CA LEU A 310 3.21 -32.18 15.45
C LEU A 310 2.26 -30.98 15.41
N ARG A 311 0.97 -31.16 15.71
CA ARG A 311 0.00 -30.06 15.77
C ARG A 311 0.34 -29.07 16.89
N ALA A 312 0.72 -29.56 18.08
CA ALA A 312 1.14 -28.72 19.20
C ALA A 312 2.40 -27.89 18.86
N VAL A 313 3.41 -28.53 18.30
CA VAL A 313 4.67 -27.88 17.88
C VAL A 313 4.40 -26.79 16.85
N LEU A 314 3.61 -27.10 15.82
CA LEU A 314 3.34 -26.13 14.77
C LEU A 314 2.40 -25.00 15.24
N SER A 315 1.48 -25.26 16.19
CA SER A 315 0.68 -24.23 16.87
C SER A 315 1.55 -23.27 17.70
N GLU A 316 2.56 -23.78 18.39
CA GLU A 316 3.53 -22.94 19.10
C GLU A 316 4.36 -22.09 18.11
N TYR A 317 4.82 -22.71 17.02
CA TYR A 317 5.55 -22.02 15.98
C TYR A 317 4.75 -20.85 15.37
N ASP A 318 3.46 -21.06 15.06
CA ASP A 318 2.59 -20.00 14.55
C ASP A 318 2.46 -18.81 15.52
N ARG A 319 2.39 -19.09 16.83
CA ARG A 319 2.31 -18.06 17.88
C ARG A 319 3.63 -17.32 18.09
N SER A 320 4.75 -17.97 17.78
CA SER A 320 6.10 -17.41 17.92
C SER A 320 6.51 -16.50 16.74
N SER A 321 5.85 -16.65 15.60
CA SER A 321 6.15 -15.89 14.38
C SER A 321 5.17 -14.71 14.22
N PRO A 322 5.59 -13.56 13.67
CA PRO A 322 4.66 -12.50 13.30
C PRO A 322 3.60 -13.05 12.34
N PRO A 323 2.30 -12.74 12.51
CA PRO A 323 1.25 -13.32 11.68
C PRO A 323 1.49 -13.02 10.20
N VAL A 324 1.60 -14.07 9.39
CA VAL A 324 1.61 -13.96 7.94
C VAL A 324 0.17 -13.65 7.53
N PHE A 325 -0.13 -12.38 7.31
CA PHE A 325 -1.44 -11.96 6.80
C PHE A 325 -1.66 -12.60 5.42
N ARG A 326 -2.44 -13.68 5.38
CA ARG A 326 -2.94 -14.26 4.13
C ARG A 326 -3.89 -13.24 3.50
N SER A 327 -3.75 -13.00 2.19
CA SER A 327 -4.52 -12.01 1.40
C SER A 327 -6.04 -12.26 1.33
N GLY A 328 -6.62 -13.12 2.19
CA GLY A 328 -8.06 -13.38 2.29
C GLY A 328 -8.67 -13.07 3.67
N ALA A 329 -7.89 -12.70 4.68
CA ALA A 329 -8.43 -12.29 5.98
C ALA A 329 -8.89 -10.83 5.89
N ARG A 330 -10.22 -10.64 5.76
CA ARG A 330 -10.92 -9.35 5.65
C ARG A 330 -10.23 -8.21 6.40
N SER A 331 -9.67 -7.29 5.62
CA SER A 331 -9.29 -5.95 6.03
C SER A 331 -10.53 -5.12 6.39
N LYS A 332 -11.23 -5.46 7.49
CA LYS A 332 -12.30 -4.60 8.04
C LYS A 332 -11.80 -3.64 9.11
N GLU A 333 -10.64 -3.91 9.71
CA GLU A 333 -10.16 -3.15 10.88
C GLU A 333 -9.13 -2.08 10.53
N LYS A 334 -8.55 -2.12 9.31
CA LYS A 334 -7.53 -1.15 8.90
C LYS A 334 -8.10 0.16 8.37
N THR A 335 -9.32 0.19 7.83
CA THR A 335 -9.92 1.43 7.30
C THR A 335 -10.22 2.48 8.38
N SER A 336 -10.46 2.08 9.63
CA SER A 336 -10.75 3.05 10.71
C SER A 336 -9.51 3.82 11.18
N LYS A 337 -8.30 3.24 11.09
CA LYS A 337 -7.07 3.90 11.55
C LYS A 337 -6.53 4.95 10.58
N TYR A 338 -6.99 4.94 9.32
CA TYR A 338 -6.61 5.90 8.29
C TYR A 338 -7.60 7.07 8.14
N ARG A 339 -8.71 7.10 8.90
CA ARG A 339 -9.60 8.28 8.91
C ARG A 339 -9.02 9.45 9.70
N SER A 340 -8.16 9.18 10.70
CA SER A 340 -7.52 10.22 11.52
C SER A 340 -6.22 10.77 10.90
N LEU A 341 -5.96 10.54 9.60
CA LEU A 341 -4.72 10.97 8.94
C LEU A 341 -4.57 12.49 8.86
N TRP A 342 -5.69 13.22 8.93
CA TRP A 342 -5.76 14.65 8.60
C TRP A 342 -6.11 15.54 9.79
N THR A 343 -6.26 14.97 10.98
CA THR A 343 -6.51 15.70 12.22
C THR A 343 -5.34 15.50 13.17
N THR A 344 -4.24 16.23 12.93
CA THR A 344 -3.65 17.26 13.82
C THR A 344 -2.47 17.88 13.07
#